data_AF-A0A7S2JJS7-F1
#
_entry.id   AF-A0A7S2JJS7-F1
#
_cell.length_a   1.000
_cell.length_b   1.000
_cell.length_c   1.000
_cell.angle_alpha   90.00
_cell.angle_beta   90.00
_cell.angle_gamma   90.00
#
_symmetry.space_group_name_H-M   'P 1'
#
loop_
_entity.id
_entity.type
_entity.pdbx_description
1 polymer ?
#
loop_
_entity_poly.entity_id
_entity_poly.type
_entity_poly.pdbx_seq_one_letter_code
_entity_poly.pdbx_strand_id
1 'polypeptide(L)'
;GNLRMIFFGVLRFLLSGFLVEILLPYQFDRFESGLAEYWMVHVGYGVALVALLEGSYAVIAGAVRLFMNEDVVHGWKNPYLASGPRDFWSRRWNRPIRLMLHRTVFLPTRSFLSRLSAPSTPTPPPTQTITFARASTGQTVLLEHLGPVESDYFSEHASRRPPSVQHIRRHDSDGVKASSRGGRAGWVEGCSAMASFVVSGVMHELIMWHGFQDRYSFHGDQLAFFTLHGIITTATLYLSRAFPRLSSSVPHFARVILWNIVVVVTSPLFFNLPVQRAGALHHLVLPPACSWSGICKS
;
A
#
# COMPACT_ATOMS: atom_id res chain seq x y z
N GLY A 1 -12.77 -1.88 25.15
CA GLY A 1 -11.50 -2.55 24.83
C GLY A 1 -11.62 -3.30 23.52
N ASN A 2 -11.98 -4.58 23.57
CA ASN A 2 -11.93 -5.47 22.40
C ASN A 2 -13.33 -5.83 21.86
N LEU A 3 -14.29 -6.10 22.77
CA LEU A 3 -15.69 -6.38 22.43
C LEU A 3 -16.33 -5.29 21.56
N ARG A 4 -16.02 -4.03 21.84
CA ARG A 4 -16.53 -2.89 21.06
C ARG A 4 -15.96 -2.86 19.64
N MET A 5 -14.69 -3.20 19.46
CA MET A 5 -14.04 -3.30 18.15
C MET A 5 -14.63 -4.45 17.35
N ILE A 6 -14.80 -5.62 17.98
CA ILE A 6 -15.42 -6.80 17.36
C ILE A 6 -16.86 -6.47 16.95
N PHE A 7 -17.66 -5.92 17.86
CA PHE A 7 -19.06 -5.57 17.60
C PHE A 7 -19.21 -4.61 16.41
N PHE A 8 -18.48 -3.49 16.40
CA PHE A 8 -18.53 -2.56 15.27
C PHE A 8 -17.94 -3.16 13.98
N GLY A 9 -16.95 -4.04 14.10
CA GLY A 9 -16.41 -4.80 12.97
C GLY A 9 -17.45 -5.73 12.34
N VAL A 10 -18.17 -6.52 13.15
CA VAL A 10 -19.26 -7.39 12.71
C VAL A 10 -20.38 -6.57 12.09
N LEU A 11 -20.83 -5.50 12.76
CA LEU A 11 -21.88 -4.64 12.23
C LEU A 11 -21.48 -4.06 10.86
N ARG A 12 -20.26 -3.54 10.73
CA ARG A 12 -19.75 -3.01 9.46
C ARG A 12 -19.69 -4.11 8.40
N PHE A 13 -19.17 -5.30 8.74
CA PHE A 13 -19.08 -6.44 7.83
C PHE A 13 -20.45 -6.85 7.30
N LEU A 14 -21.45 -7.03 8.17
CA LEU A 14 -22.80 -7.45 7.77
C LEU A 14 -23.49 -6.39 6.91
N LEU A 15 -23.47 -5.11 7.33
CA LEU A 15 -24.10 -4.03 6.58
C LEU A 15 -23.46 -3.83 5.20
N SER A 16 -22.13 -3.85 5.14
CA SER A 16 -21.42 -3.69 3.86
C SER A 16 -21.53 -4.92 2.98
N GLY A 17 -21.57 -6.13 3.54
CA GLY A 17 -21.80 -7.37 2.79
C GLY A 17 -23.17 -7.35 2.12
N PHE A 18 -24.21 -6.97 2.86
CA PHE A 18 -25.56 -6.79 2.31
C PHE A 18 -25.60 -5.73 1.20
N LEU A 19 -24.89 -4.60 1.38
CA LEU A 19 -24.82 -3.56 0.35
C LEU A 19 -24.05 -4.04 -0.91
N VAL A 20 -22.97 -4.80 -0.73
CA VAL A 20 -22.23 -5.42 -1.83
C VAL A 20 -23.16 -6.35 -2.61
N GLU A 21 -23.93 -7.22 -1.94
CA GLU A 21 -24.89 -8.11 -2.61
C GLU A 21 -25.97 -7.35 -3.38
N ILE A 22 -26.49 -6.25 -2.83
CA ILE A 22 -27.47 -5.39 -3.53
C ILE A 22 -26.86 -4.75 -4.78
N LEU A 23 -25.62 -4.24 -4.67
CA LEU A 23 -24.98 -3.48 -5.76
C LEU A 23 -24.32 -4.38 -6.81
N LEU A 24 -24.02 -5.63 -6.48
CA LEU A 24 -23.29 -6.55 -7.34
C LEU A 24 -24.03 -6.86 -8.67
N PRO A 25 -25.36 -7.14 -8.70
CA PRO A 25 -26.10 -7.30 -9.95
C PRO A 25 -25.95 -6.10 -10.89
N TYR A 26 -25.96 -4.89 -10.31
CA TYR A 26 -25.80 -3.65 -11.09
C TYR A 26 -24.39 -3.46 -11.65
N GLN A 27 -23.38 -4.17 -11.12
CA GLN A 27 -22.05 -4.20 -11.68
C GLN A 27 -21.93 -5.21 -12.83
N PHE A 28 -22.74 -6.29 -12.83
CA PHE A 28 -22.68 -7.34 -13.84
C PHE A 28 -23.37 -6.94 -15.15
N ASP A 29 -24.53 -6.31 -15.04
CA ASP A 29 -25.24 -5.81 -16.21
C ASP A 29 -24.48 -4.59 -16.74
N ARG A 30 -24.02 -4.69 -17.99
CA ARG A 30 -23.38 -3.59 -18.71
C ARG A 30 -24.45 -2.52 -18.96
N PHE A 31 -24.71 -1.71 -17.94
CA PHE A 31 -25.81 -0.77 -17.96
C PHE A 31 -25.64 0.17 -19.16
N GLU A 32 -26.66 0.22 -20.02
CA GLU A 32 -26.94 1.38 -20.87
C GLU A 32 -27.43 2.57 -20.03
N SER A 33 -26.91 2.71 -18.79
CA SER A 33 -27.21 3.83 -17.91
C SER A 33 -26.43 5.06 -18.33
N GLY A 34 -26.96 6.25 -18.02
CA GLY A 34 -26.21 7.48 -18.13
C GLY A 34 -24.93 7.46 -17.28
N LEU A 35 -23.91 8.22 -17.71
CA LEU A 35 -22.59 8.31 -17.06
C LEU A 35 -22.68 8.51 -15.53
N ALA A 36 -23.62 9.33 -15.06
CA ALA A 36 -23.78 9.63 -13.64
C ALA A 36 -24.20 8.40 -12.81
N GLU A 37 -25.14 7.60 -13.32
CA GLU A 37 -25.64 6.41 -12.64
C GLU A 37 -24.55 5.34 -12.51
N TYR A 38 -23.81 5.11 -13.60
CA TYR A 38 -22.64 4.24 -13.58
C TYR A 38 -21.65 4.61 -12.46
N TRP A 39 -21.26 5.89 -12.37
CA TRP A 39 -20.30 6.32 -11.36
C TRP A 39 -20.86 6.27 -9.94
N MET A 40 -22.15 6.55 -9.74
CA MET A 40 -22.79 6.42 -8.43
C MET A 40 -22.76 4.97 -7.93
N VAL A 41 -23.17 4.03 -8.78
CA VAL A 41 -23.17 2.60 -8.44
C VAL A 41 -21.75 2.07 -8.25
N HIS A 42 -20.81 2.46 -9.11
CA HIS A 42 -19.40 2.12 -9.01
C HIS A 42 -18.75 2.60 -7.72
N VAL A 43 -18.93 3.88 -7.37
CA VAL A 43 -18.37 4.45 -6.13
C VAL A 43 -19.05 3.83 -4.91
N GLY A 44 -20.37 3.64 -4.94
CA GLY A 44 -21.12 2.98 -3.87
C GLY A 44 -20.60 1.56 -3.61
N TYR A 45 -20.39 0.78 -4.67
CA TYR A 45 -19.86 -0.57 -4.60
C TYR A 45 -18.43 -0.60 -4.05
N GLY A 46 -17.56 0.28 -4.55
CA GLY A 46 -16.18 0.41 -4.04
C GLY A 46 -16.13 0.77 -2.56
N VAL A 47 -16.97 1.71 -2.11
CA VAL A 47 -17.07 2.08 -0.68
C VAL A 47 -17.58 0.90 0.15
N ALA A 48 -18.58 0.17 -0.33
CA ALA A 48 -19.12 -1.02 0.34
C ALA A 48 -18.04 -2.10 0.49
N LEU A 49 -17.27 -2.39 -0.58
CA LEU A 49 -16.16 -3.35 -0.53
C LEU A 49 -15.05 -2.94 0.45
N VAL A 50 -14.67 -1.66 0.48
CA VAL A 50 -13.68 -1.18 1.44
C VAL A 50 -14.20 -1.30 2.87
N ALA A 51 -15.49 -0.98 3.10
CA ALA A 51 -16.12 -1.15 4.39
C ALA A 51 -16.15 -2.63 4.83
N LEU A 52 -16.39 -3.55 3.89
CA LEU A 52 -16.37 -5.00 4.13
C LEU A 52 -14.99 -5.49 4.53
N LEU A 53 -13.94 -5.04 3.83
CA LEU A 53 -12.55 -5.35 4.15
C LEU A 53 -12.13 -4.78 5.52
N GLU A 54 -12.50 -3.54 5.83
CA GLU A 54 -12.22 -2.94 7.13
C GLU A 54 -12.97 -3.66 8.26
N GLY A 55 -14.24 -4.03 8.03
CA GLY A 55 -15.07 -4.76 8.99
C GLY A 55 -14.51 -6.14 9.31
N SER A 56 -14.22 -6.94 8.27
CA SER A 56 -13.61 -8.26 8.42
C SER A 56 -12.26 -8.19 9.14
N TYR A 57 -11.41 -7.22 8.80
CA TYR A 57 -10.15 -7.02 9.49
C TYR A 57 -10.32 -6.66 10.98
N ALA A 58 -11.29 -5.80 11.31
CA ALA A 58 -11.56 -5.42 12.70
C ALA A 58 -12.03 -6.62 13.54
N VAL A 59 -12.82 -7.52 12.95
CA VAL A 59 -13.23 -8.78 13.60
C VAL A 59 -12.01 -9.67 13.87
N ILE A 60 -11.17 -9.89 12.86
CA ILE A 60 -9.95 -10.72 12.98
C ILE A 60 -8.99 -10.12 14.02
N ALA A 61 -8.69 -8.82 13.92
CA ALA A 61 -7.79 -8.13 14.85
C ALA A 61 -8.33 -8.15 16.29
N GLY A 62 -9.64 -7.96 16.45
CA GLY A 62 -10.30 -8.07 17.75
C GLY A 62 -10.23 -9.48 18.34
N ALA A 63 -10.40 -10.51 17.51
CA ALA A 63 -10.27 -11.91 17.92
C ALA A 63 -8.83 -12.26 18.32
N VAL A 64 -7.83 -11.88 17.51
CA VAL A 64 -6.41 -12.07 17.85
C VAL A 64 -6.08 -11.41 19.19
N ARG A 65 -6.53 -10.17 19.39
CA ARG A 65 -6.30 -9.47 20.66
C ARG A 65 -7.02 -10.13 21.84
N LEU A 66 -8.20 -10.74 21.61
CA LEU A 66 -8.96 -11.43 22.66
C LEU A 66 -8.32 -12.76 23.06
N PHE A 67 -7.86 -13.56 22.08
CA PHE A 67 -7.38 -14.92 22.33
C PHE A 67 -5.86 -15.02 22.52
N MET A 68 -5.09 -14.17 21.84
CA MET A 68 -3.62 -14.20 21.85
C MET A 68 -3.01 -13.06 22.67
N ASN A 69 -3.82 -12.09 23.12
CA ASN A 69 -3.36 -10.88 23.82
C ASN A 69 -2.29 -10.07 23.03
N GLU A 70 -2.33 -10.17 21.70
CA GLU A 70 -1.41 -9.48 20.80
C GLU A 70 -2.12 -8.32 20.09
N ASP A 71 -1.44 -7.18 20.00
CA ASP A 71 -1.95 -6.01 19.30
C ASP A 71 -1.61 -6.07 17.80
N VAL A 72 -2.63 -6.22 16.98
CA VAL A 72 -2.47 -6.27 15.52
C VAL A 72 -2.34 -4.86 14.95
N VAL A 73 -1.46 -4.70 13.96
CA VAL A 73 -1.27 -3.45 13.21
C VAL A 73 -2.61 -2.92 12.71
N HIS A 74 -2.91 -1.64 12.87
CA HIS A 74 -4.17 -1.10 12.32
C HIS A 74 -4.15 -1.13 10.79
N GLY A 75 -5.20 -1.71 10.19
CA GLY A 75 -5.34 -1.92 8.74
C GLY A 75 -5.40 -0.61 7.95
N TRP A 76 -6.40 0.21 8.25
CA TRP A 76 -6.67 1.47 7.56
C TRP A 76 -6.56 2.67 8.50
N LYS A 77 -6.01 3.78 8.01
CA LYS A 77 -5.91 5.06 8.74
C LYS A 77 -6.50 6.20 7.90
N ASN A 78 -7.83 6.28 7.84
CA ASN A 78 -8.57 7.30 7.08
C ASN A 78 -7.96 7.52 5.67
N PRO A 79 -8.02 6.51 4.78
CA PRO A 79 -7.36 6.54 3.47
C PRO A 79 -7.81 7.71 2.59
N TYR A 80 -9.05 8.17 2.75
CA TYR A 80 -9.63 9.30 2.03
C TYR A 80 -8.96 10.65 2.35
N LEU A 81 -8.23 10.75 3.46
CA LEU A 81 -7.47 11.95 3.84
C LEU A 81 -6.02 11.91 3.35
N ALA A 82 -5.67 10.96 2.48
CA ALA A 82 -4.33 10.89 1.92
C ALA A 82 -4.05 12.10 1.01
N SER A 83 -2.95 12.82 1.29
CA SER A 83 -2.52 13.99 0.51
C SER A 83 -1.66 13.65 -0.71
N GLY A 84 -1.68 12.39 -1.14
CA GLY A 84 -0.92 11.89 -2.28
C GLY A 84 -0.64 10.38 -2.22
N PRO A 85 -0.06 9.83 -3.30
CA PRO A 85 0.07 8.39 -3.50
C PRO A 85 0.90 7.69 -2.42
N ARG A 86 2.04 8.28 -2.04
CA ARG A 86 2.91 7.71 -1.00
C ARG A 86 2.21 7.67 0.37
N ASP A 87 1.45 8.70 0.71
CA ASP A 87 0.73 8.77 1.99
C ASP A 87 -0.39 7.72 2.03
N PHE A 88 -1.12 7.55 0.92
CA PHE A 88 -2.14 6.54 0.76
C PHE A 88 -1.57 5.12 0.89
N TRP A 89 -0.70 4.71 -0.04
CA TRP A 89 -0.22 3.34 -0.15
C TRP A 89 0.73 2.91 0.96
N SER A 90 1.50 3.84 1.56
CA SER A 90 2.48 3.47 2.58
C SER A 90 1.96 3.59 4.01
N ARG A 91 1.02 4.50 4.28
CA ARG A 91 0.67 4.87 5.66
C ARG A 91 -0.79 4.67 6.02
N ARG A 92 -1.71 4.64 5.04
CA ARG A 92 -3.15 4.71 5.32
C ARG A 92 -3.95 3.55 4.76
N TRP A 93 -3.53 2.96 3.66
CA TRP A 93 -4.21 1.86 3.00
C TRP A 93 -3.58 0.52 3.38
N ASN A 94 -4.41 -0.43 3.82
CA ASN A 94 -4.08 -1.84 4.04
C ASN A 94 -2.64 -2.10 4.53
N ARG A 95 -2.32 -1.54 5.70
CA ARG A 95 -0.96 -1.54 6.26
C ARG A 95 -0.37 -2.93 6.49
N PRO A 96 -1.13 -3.97 6.91
CA PRO A 96 -0.62 -5.33 7.04
C PRO A 96 -0.07 -5.86 5.72
N ILE A 97 -0.83 -5.73 4.62
CA ILE A 97 -0.38 -6.16 3.29
C ILE A 97 0.80 -5.32 2.82
N ARG A 98 0.78 -4.00 3.05
CA ARG A 98 1.95 -3.13 2.78
C ARG A 98 3.20 -3.60 3.52
N LEU A 99 3.08 -4.01 4.78
CA LEU A 99 4.20 -4.49 5.59
C LEU A 99 4.74 -5.84 5.08
N MET A 100 3.83 -6.74 4.71
CA MET A 100 4.16 -8.01 4.06
C MET A 100 4.96 -7.76 2.77
N LEU A 101 4.44 -6.94 1.84
CA LEU A 101 5.12 -6.61 0.59
C LEU A 101 6.45 -5.89 0.83
N HIS A 102 6.53 -5.02 1.84
CA HIS A 102 7.78 -4.34 2.17
C HIS A 102 8.87 -5.34 2.57
N ARG A 103 8.53 -6.32 3.40
CA ARG A 103 9.50 -7.33 3.88
C ARG A 103 9.84 -8.38 2.83
N THR A 104 8.86 -8.80 2.04
CA THR A 104 9.00 -9.93 1.11
C THR A 104 9.46 -9.51 -0.29
N VAL A 105 9.16 -8.28 -0.71
CA VAL A 105 9.46 -7.79 -2.06
C VAL A 105 10.39 -6.58 -1.99
N PHE A 106 9.96 -5.50 -1.33
CA PHE A 106 10.68 -4.22 -1.38
C PHE A 106 12.11 -4.32 -0.86
N LEU A 107 12.32 -4.86 0.36
CA LEU A 107 13.64 -4.95 0.97
C LEU A 107 14.58 -5.86 0.18
N PRO A 108 14.20 -7.10 -0.20
CA PRO A 108 15.03 -7.95 -1.05
C PRO A 108 15.39 -7.32 -2.39
N THR A 109 14.42 -6.72 -3.10
CA THR A 109 14.68 -6.03 -4.37
C THR A 109 15.64 -4.86 -4.18
N ARG A 110 15.45 -4.05 -3.12
CA ARG A 110 16.34 -2.93 -2.81
C ARG A 110 17.76 -3.39 -2.53
N SER A 111 17.91 -4.43 -1.70
CA SER A 111 19.22 -5.01 -1.40
C SER A 111 19.90 -5.52 -2.66
N PHE A 112 19.19 -6.24 -3.52
CA PHE A 112 19.72 -6.72 -4.79
C PHE A 112 20.17 -5.59 -5.71
N LEU A 113 19.30 -4.59 -5.96
CA LEU A 113 19.63 -3.45 -6.82
C LEU A 113 20.76 -2.60 -6.24
N SER A 114 20.83 -2.44 -4.92
CA SER A 114 21.92 -1.71 -4.27
C SER A 114 23.27 -2.38 -4.50
N ARG A 115 23.32 -3.73 -4.47
CA ARG A 115 24.53 -4.51 -4.77
C ARG A 115 24.95 -4.38 -6.24
N LEU A 116 23.99 -4.42 -7.17
CA LEU A 116 24.26 -4.17 -8.60
C LEU A 116 24.74 -2.73 -8.84
N SER A 117 24.28 -1.79 -8.02
CA SER A 117 24.71 -0.40 -8.06
C SER A 117 26.03 -0.15 -7.32
N ALA A 118 26.61 -1.12 -6.63
CA ALA A 118 27.90 -0.92 -5.96
C ALA A 118 29.02 -0.95 -7.01
N PRO A 119 29.98 0.00 -7.00
CA PRO A 119 31.20 -0.13 -7.79
C PRO A 119 31.93 -1.42 -7.42
N SER A 120 32.46 -2.15 -8.39
CA SER A 120 33.16 -3.44 -8.24
C SER A 120 34.48 -3.38 -7.48
N THR A 121 34.78 -2.28 -6.80
CA THR A 121 36.02 -2.16 -6.02
C THR A 121 35.85 -2.91 -4.70
N PRO A 122 36.70 -3.91 -4.39
CA PRO A 122 36.68 -4.52 -3.07
C PRO A 122 37.07 -3.43 -2.07
N THR A 123 36.10 -2.93 -1.30
CA THR A 123 36.43 -2.20 -0.07
C THR A 123 37.13 -3.20 0.85
N PRO A 124 38.37 -2.93 1.29
CA PRO A 124 38.99 -3.77 2.31
C PRO A 124 38.08 -3.81 3.54
N PRO A 125 38.06 -4.94 4.28
CA PRO A 125 37.24 -5.06 5.48
C PRO A 125 37.51 -3.87 6.40
N PRO A 126 36.50 -3.35 7.11
CA PRO A 126 36.71 -2.25 8.04
C PRO A 126 37.76 -2.70 9.05
N THR A 127 38.95 -2.08 8.99
CA THR A 127 39.93 -2.17 10.08
C THR A 127 39.20 -1.70 11.32
N GLN A 128 38.89 -2.63 12.21
CA GLN A 128 38.34 -2.32 13.52
C GLN A 128 39.44 -1.58 14.28
N THR A 129 39.48 -0.26 14.15
CA THR A 129 40.27 0.58 15.05
C THR A 129 39.54 0.56 16.39
N ILE A 130 39.92 -0.41 17.23
CA ILE A 130 39.49 -0.47 18.62
C ILE A 130 40.16 0.72 19.33
N THR A 131 39.45 1.84 19.42
CA THR A 131 39.87 2.97 20.23
C THR A 131 39.61 2.62 21.69
N PHE A 132 40.65 2.21 22.42
CA PHE A 132 40.57 2.05 23.87
C PHE A 132 40.50 3.43 24.53
N ALA A 133 39.30 3.87 24.89
CA ALA A 133 39.13 4.96 25.85
C ALA A 133 39.31 4.39 27.26
N ARG A 134 40.38 4.79 27.96
CA ARG A 134 40.58 4.44 29.37
C ARG A 134 39.62 5.26 30.23
N ALA A 135 38.51 4.65 30.66
CA ALA A 135 37.65 5.23 31.68
C ALA A 135 38.37 5.21 33.04
N SER A 136 38.52 6.35 33.69
CA SER A 136 39.14 6.49 35.01
C SER A 136 38.18 6.17 36.17
N THR A 137 37.21 5.29 35.98
CA THR A 137 36.32 4.87 37.07
C THR A 137 35.80 3.47 36.78
N GLY A 138 36.09 2.55 37.71
CA GLY A 138 35.90 1.11 37.52
C GLY A 138 34.44 0.72 37.41
N GLN A 139 34.02 0.30 36.21
CA GLN A 139 32.94 -0.66 35.98
C GLN A 139 33.10 -1.23 34.56
N THR A 140 33.43 -2.52 34.47
CA THR A 140 33.45 -3.27 33.22
C THR A 140 32.04 -3.77 32.91
N VAL A 141 31.39 -3.18 31.90
CA VAL A 141 30.17 -3.73 31.29
C VAL A 141 30.55 -4.25 29.91
N LEU A 142 30.35 -5.56 29.71
CA LEU A 142 30.55 -6.25 28.43
C LEU A 142 29.47 -5.76 27.45
N LEU A 143 29.83 -4.91 26.48
CA LEU A 143 28.95 -4.56 25.36
C LEU A 143 29.11 -5.61 24.26
N GLU A 144 28.25 -6.61 24.30
CA GLU A 144 28.05 -7.55 23.19
C GLU A 144 27.40 -6.80 22.02
N HIS A 145 28.13 -6.72 20.92
CA HIS A 145 27.82 -5.92 19.74
C HIS A 145 26.81 -6.67 18.86
N LEU A 146 25.52 -6.62 19.22
CA LEU A 146 24.45 -6.96 18.28
C LEU A 146 24.38 -5.84 17.22
N GLY A 147 24.51 -6.24 15.95
CA GLY A 147 24.54 -5.34 14.79
C GLY A 147 23.30 -4.43 14.68
N PRO A 148 23.27 -3.49 13.72
CA PRO A 148 22.26 -2.46 13.66
C PRO A 148 20.89 -3.06 13.30
N VAL A 149 20.15 -3.45 14.33
CA VAL A 149 18.72 -3.73 14.28
C VAL A 149 18.01 -2.38 14.23
N GLU A 150 17.66 -1.98 13.01
CA GLU A 150 16.47 -1.21 12.64
C GLU A 150 15.79 -0.39 13.77
N SER A 151 16.45 0.70 14.21
CA SER A 151 15.96 1.57 15.28
C SER A 151 14.98 2.68 14.81
N ASP A 152 14.66 2.76 13.52
CA ASP A 152 13.87 3.90 13.00
C ASP A 152 12.34 3.72 13.05
N TYR A 153 11.82 2.61 13.60
CA TYR A 153 10.39 2.30 13.53
C TYR A 153 9.60 2.39 14.85
N PHE A 154 10.26 2.65 15.98
CA PHE A 154 9.61 2.96 17.27
C PHE A 154 10.21 4.21 17.90
N SER A 155 9.71 5.38 17.52
CA SER A 155 9.88 6.60 18.30
C SER A 155 8.70 7.55 18.07
N GLU A 156 7.57 7.14 18.61
CA GLU A 156 6.50 8.05 19.01
C GLU A 156 6.55 8.01 20.54
N HIS A 157 7.18 9.03 21.16
CA HIS A 157 7.30 9.36 22.60
C HIS A 157 8.76 9.54 23.07
N ALA A 158 9.39 10.66 22.69
CA ALA A 158 10.49 11.26 23.46
C ALA A 158 10.67 12.74 23.08
N SER A 159 9.85 13.62 23.67
CA SER A 159 10.12 15.06 23.70
C SER A 159 11.27 15.32 24.68
N ARG A 160 12.49 15.54 24.18
CA ARG A 160 13.59 16.25 24.87
C ARG A 160 14.68 16.63 23.85
N ARG A 161 14.95 17.93 23.72
CA ARG A 161 15.98 18.51 22.83
C ARG A 161 17.39 18.18 23.34
N PRO A 162 18.35 17.77 22.50
CA PRO A 162 19.78 17.83 22.84
C PRO A 162 20.39 19.19 22.47
N PRO A 163 21.47 19.62 23.15
CA PRO A 163 22.07 20.93 22.99
C PRO A 163 22.89 21.06 21.70
N SER A 164 23.04 22.31 21.26
CA SER A 164 23.71 22.75 20.04
C SER A 164 25.19 22.34 19.96
N VAL A 165 25.53 21.55 18.95
CA VAL A 165 26.91 21.33 18.51
C VAL A 165 27.12 22.13 17.22
N GLN A 166 28.01 23.12 17.26
CA GLN A 166 28.43 23.88 16.08
C GLN A 166 29.28 22.99 15.16
N HIS A 167 28.79 22.72 13.95
CA HIS A 167 29.55 22.01 12.94
C HIS A 167 30.44 22.98 12.13
N ILE A 168 31.75 22.72 12.18
CA ILE A 168 32.76 23.32 11.31
C ILE A 168 32.45 22.98 9.85
N ARG A 169 32.24 24.01 9.03
CA ARG A 169 31.91 23.94 7.59
C ARG A 169 33.15 23.50 6.79
N ARG A 170 33.12 22.29 6.20
CA ARG A 170 34.07 21.88 5.14
C ARG A 170 33.50 22.28 3.77
N HIS A 171 34.38 22.82 2.92
CA HIS A 171 34.05 23.46 1.65
C HIS A 171 34.14 22.47 0.46
N ASP A 172 33.16 22.56 -0.43
CA ASP A 172 33.04 22.12 -1.83
C ASP A 172 33.96 21.02 -2.39
N SER A 173 33.55 19.77 -2.21
CA SER A 173 33.63 18.72 -3.26
C SER A 173 32.46 17.71 -3.21
N ASP A 174 31.49 17.95 -2.32
CA ASP A 174 30.37 17.06 -2.04
C ASP A 174 29.20 17.21 -3.02
N GLY A 175 29.09 18.33 -3.75
CA GLY A 175 27.94 18.61 -4.64
C GLY A 175 27.80 17.62 -5.80
N VAL A 176 28.91 17.24 -6.45
CA VAL A 176 28.90 16.31 -7.60
C VAL A 176 28.71 14.86 -7.16
N LYS A 177 29.26 14.49 -6.00
CA LYS A 177 29.09 13.15 -5.39
C LYS A 177 27.72 12.96 -4.75
N ALA A 178 27.12 14.02 -4.19
CA ALA A 178 25.77 14.00 -3.61
C ALA A 178 24.69 13.92 -4.70
N SER A 179 24.87 14.63 -5.83
CA SER A 179 23.99 14.54 -7.00
C SER A 179 23.97 13.13 -7.61
N SER A 180 25.16 12.54 -7.86
CA SER A 180 25.26 11.17 -8.41
C SER A 180 24.79 10.09 -7.43
N ARG A 181 25.05 10.23 -6.12
CA ARG A 181 24.48 9.34 -5.08
C ARG A 181 22.96 9.50 -4.95
N GLY A 182 22.43 10.72 -5.07
CA GLY A 182 21.00 11.01 -5.00
C GLY A 182 20.22 10.44 -6.18
N GLY A 183 20.81 10.47 -7.39
CA GLY A 183 20.26 9.78 -8.55
C GLY A 183 20.29 8.26 -8.38
N ARG A 184 21.41 7.70 -7.91
CA ARG A 184 21.57 6.25 -7.69
C ARG A 184 20.61 5.70 -6.62
N ALA A 185 20.44 6.43 -5.53
CA ALA A 185 19.47 6.16 -4.46
C ALA A 185 18.05 6.72 -4.75
N GLY A 186 17.80 7.16 -5.98
CA GLY A 186 16.46 7.46 -6.46
C GLY A 186 15.88 6.26 -7.18
N TRP A 187 16.62 5.75 -8.16
CA TRP A 187 16.18 4.66 -9.03
C TRP A 187 16.08 3.32 -8.31
N VAL A 188 16.99 3.01 -7.38
CA VAL A 188 16.92 1.78 -6.58
C VAL A 188 15.60 1.72 -5.80
N GLU A 189 15.22 2.81 -5.13
CA GLU A 189 13.99 2.98 -4.38
C GLU A 189 12.77 2.94 -5.28
N GLY A 190 12.83 3.60 -6.45
CA GLY A 190 11.76 3.60 -7.44
C GLY A 190 11.47 2.21 -8.01
N CYS A 191 12.50 1.48 -8.43
CA CYS A 191 12.38 0.11 -8.95
C CYS A 191 11.89 -0.86 -7.87
N SER A 192 12.37 -0.73 -6.63
CA SER A 192 11.91 -1.57 -5.51
C SER A 192 10.44 -1.33 -5.18
N ALA A 193 10.00 -0.06 -5.23
CA ALA A 193 8.59 0.29 -5.09
C ALA A 193 7.77 -0.31 -6.24
N MET A 194 8.21 -0.15 -7.49
CA MET A 194 7.53 -0.70 -8.66
C MET A 194 7.36 -2.22 -8.57
N ALA A 195 8.40 -2.95 -8.18
CA ALA A 195 8.33 -4.39 -7.97
C ALA A 195 7.24 -4.77 -6.96
N SER A 196 7.10 -4.00 -5.87
CA SER A 196 6.06 -4.24 -4.87
C SER A 196 4.65 -4.02 -5.43
N PHE A 197 4.46 -3.00 -6.26
CA PHE A 197 3.18 -2.76 -6.96
C PHE A 197 2.86 -3.88 -7.96
N VAL A 198 3.83 -4.31 -8.78
CA VAL A 198 3.65 -5.39 -9.75
C VAL A 198 3.30 -6.71 -9.06
N VAL A 199 4.03 -7.09 -8.01
CA VAL A 199 3.73 -8.30 -7.23
C VAL A 199 2.34 -8.22 -6.60
N SER A 200 1.95 -7.06 -6.07
CA SER A 200 0.58 -6.84 -5.59
C SER A 200 -0.45 -7.03 -6.70
N GLY A 201 -0.20 -6.52 -7.91
CA GLY A 201 -1.09 -6.69 -9.05
C GLY A 201 -1.25 -8.14 -9.49
N VAL A 202 -0.16 -8.90 -9.55
CA VAL A 202 -0.21 -10.34 -9.83
C VAL A 202 -1.00 -11.09 -8.76
N MET A 203 -0.76 -10.79 -7.47
CA MET A 203 -1.50 -11.39 -6.36
C MET A 203 -3.01 -11.14 -6.49
N HIS A 204 -3.40 -9.94 -6.88
CA HIS A 204 -4.80 -9.56 -7.03
C HIS A 204 -5.46 -10.26 -8.23
N GLU A 205 -4.76 -10.37 -9.35
CA GLU A 205 -5.24 -11.16 -10.49
C GLU A 205 -5.40 -12.66 -10.13
N LEU A 206 -4.48 -13.21 -9.33
CA LEU A 206 -4.59 -14.59 -8.81
C LEU A 206 -5.76 -14.76 -7.85
N ILE A 207 -6.04 -13.78 -6.99
CA ILE A 207 -7.21 -13.79 -6.11
C ILE A 207 -8.49 -13.85 -6.95
N MET A 208 -8.58 -13.06 -8.02
CA MET A 208 -9.75 -13.07 -8.91
C MET A 208 -9.87 -14.40 -9.66
N TRP A 209 -8.75 -14.91 -10.20
CA TRP A 209 -8.73 -16.19 -10.90
C TRP A 209 -9.18 -17.35 -10.00
N HIS A 210 -8.70 -17.41 -8.75
CA HIS A 210 -9.15 -18.42 -7.80
C HIS A 210 -10.57 -18.19 -7.28
N GLY A 211 -10.98 -16.93 -7.09
CA GLY A 211 -12.30 -16.58 -6.56
C GLY A 211 -13.44 -16.84 -7.54
N PHE A 212 -13.21 -16.61 -8.83
CA PHE A 212 -14.21 -16.78 -9.88
C PHE A 212 -14.00 -18.06 -10.72
N GLN A 213 -12.87 -18.76 -10.54
CA GLN A 213 -12.53 -20.02 -11.18
C GLN A 213 -12.74 -19.98 -12.71
N ASP A 214 -13.52 -20.90 -13.27
CA ASP A 214 -13.80 -21.02 -14.71
C ASP A 214 -14.47 -19.76 -15.31
N ARG A 215 -14.94 -18.84 -14.46
CA ARG A 215 -15.59 -17.59 -14.86
C ARG A 215 -14.61 -16.43 -14.98
N TYR A 216 -13.31 -16.61 -14.76
CA TYR A 216 -12.35 -15.51 -14.92
C TYR A 216 -11.08 -15.98 -15.61
N SER A 217 -10.75 -15.30 -16.71
CA SER A 217 -9.43 -15.45 -17.36
C SER A 217 -8.50 -14.33 -16.89
N PHE A 218 -7.19 -14.55 -16.97
CA PHE A 218 -6.19 -13.55 -16.62
C PHE A 218 -6.21 -12.42 -17.67
N HIS A 219 -6.73 -11.25 -17.32
CA HIS A 219 -6.88 -10.11 -18.25
C HIS A 219 -5.82 -9.02 -18.01
N GLY A 220 -5.24 -9.00 -16.81
CA GLY A 220 -4.29 -8.00 -16.35
C GLY A 220 -4.93 -6.70 -15.90
N ASP A 221 -6.24 -6.66 -15.65
CA ASP A 221 -6.95 -5.43 -15.25
C ASP A 221 -6.42 -4.92 -13.89
N GLN A 222 -6.26 -5.81 -12.92
CA GLN A 222 -5.77 -5.44 -11.59
C GLN A 222 -4.24 -5.24 -11.61
N LEU A 223 -3.52 -5.99 -12.44
CA LEU A 223 -2.10 -5.73 -12.69
C LEU A 223 -1.87 -4.33 -13.29
N ALA A 224 -2.70 -3.91 -14.24
CA ALA A 224 -2.65 -2.58 -14.83
C ALA A 224 -2.93 -1.49 -13.80
N PHE A 225 -3.93 -1.69 -12.94
CA PHE A 225 -4.23 -0.77 -11.83
C PHE A 225 -3.01 -0.52 -10.94
N PHE A 226 -2.39 -1.59 -10.40
CA PHE A 226 -1.24 -1.41 -9.52
C PHE A 226 -0.01 -0.86 -10.24
N THR A 227 0.22 -1.27 -11.49
CA THR A 227 1.34 -0.76 -12.29
C THR A 227 1.19 0.75 -12.51
N LEU A 228 0.00 1.21 -12.90
CA LEU A 228 -0.31 2.63 -13.05
C LEU A 228 -0.09 3.38 -11.73
N HIS A 229 -0.59 2.86 -10.62
CA HIS A 229 -0.40 3.48 -9.30
C HIS A 229 1.07 3.48 -8.85
N GLY A 230 1.84 2.46 -9.21
CA GLY A 230 3.29 2.42 -9.00
C GLY A 230 4.02 3.50 -9.79
N ILE A 231 3.66 3.71 -11.06
CA ILE A 231 4.22 4.78 -11.90
C ILE A 231 3.87 6.14 -11.30
N ILE A 232 2.60 6.38 -10.96
CA ILE A 232 2.14 7.63 -10.34
C ILE A 232 2.89 7.88 -9.02
N THR A 233 3.05 6.85 -8.17
CA THR A 233 3.72 6.97 -6.87
C THR A 233 5.19 7.32 -7.02
N THR A 234 5.90 6.63 -7.92
CA THR A 234 7.33 6.86 -8.17
C THR A 234 7.56 8.20 -8.85
N ALA A 235 6.79 8.53 -9.90
CA ALA A 235 6.84 9.81 -10.59
C ALA A 235 6.58 10.99 -9.65
N THR A 236 5.54 10.91 -8.80
CA THR A 236 5.23 11.96 -7.81
C THR A 236 6.39 12.17 -6.84
N LEU A 237 7.06 11.09 -6.43
CA LEU A 237 8.22 11.17 -5.54
C LEU A 237 9.41 11.86 -6.22
N TYR A 238 9.68 11.54 -7.49
CA TYR A 238 10.72 12.22 -8.27
C TYR A 238 10.39 13.69 -8.49
N LEU A 239 9.16 13.99 -8.91
CA LEU A 239 8.71 15.36 -9.15
C LEU A 239 8.80 16.22 -7.87
N SER A 240 8.41 15.66 -6.72
CA SER A 240 8.52 16.35 -5.43
C SER A 240 9.98 16.65 -5.03
N ARG A 241 10.93 15.83 -5.48
CA ARG A 241 12.38 16.03 -5.25
C ARG A 241 12.99 17.00 -6.26
N ALA A 242 12.60 16.91 -7.52
CA ALA A 242 13.11 17.75 -8.59
C ALA A 242 12.56 19.19 -8.53
N PHE A 243 11.29 19.35 -8.14
CA PHE A 243 10.62 20.65 -8.06
C PHE A 243 9.96 20.87 -6.69
N PRO A 244 10.74 21.07 -5.61
CA PRO A 244 10.20 21.22 -4.26
C PRO A 244 9.25 22.41 -4.13
N ARG A 245 9.55 23.54 -4.79
CA ARG A 245 8.74 24.76 -4.76
C ARG A 245 7.33 24.52 -5.31
N LEU A 246 7.22 23.85 -6.46
CA LEU A 246 5.93 23.50 -7.06
C LEU A 246 5.13 22.57 -6.15
N SER A 247 5.81 21.57 -5.54
CA SER A 247 5.17 20.64 -4.63
C SER A 247 4.67 21.29 -3.34
N SER A 248 5.38 22.29 -2.81
CA SER A 248 4.99 23.03 -1.61
C SER A 248 3.89 24.06 -1.84
N SER A 249 3.72 24.55 -3.07
CA SER A 249 2.73 25.58 -3.40
C SER A 249 1.29 25.05 -3.43
N VAL A 250 1.08 23.75 -3.60
CA VAL A 250 -0.27 23.18 -3.68
C VAL A 250 -0.86 23.04 -2.27
N PRO A 251 -2.01 23.68 -1.98
CA PRO A 251 -2.68 23.54 -0.68
C PRO A 251 -3.01 22.09 -0.33
N HIS A 252 -2.98 21.75 0.96
CA HIS A 252 -3.20 20.38 1.42
C HIS A 252 -4.53 19.79 0.95
N PHE A 253 -5.63 20.55 1.07
CA PHE A 253 -6.96 20.08 0.65
C PHE A 253 -7.02 19.75 -0.85
N ALA A 254 -6.36 20.56 -1.69
CA ALA A 254 -6.32 20.34 -3.13
C ALA A 254 -5.59 19.04 -3.47
N ARG A 255 -4.51 18.72 -2.74
CA ARG A 255 -3.79 17.44 -2.90
C ARG A 255 -4.64 16.24 -2.49
N VAL A 256 -5.42 16.37 -1.42
CA VAL A 256 -6.34 15.31 -0.97
C VAL A 256 -7.43 15.08 -2.02
N ILE A 257 -8.06 16.15 -2.53
CA ILE A 257 -9.08 16.05 -3.58
C ILE A 257 -8.50 15.42 -4.84
N LEU A 258 -7.36 15.92 -5.33
CA LEU A 258 -6.71 15.41 -6.54
C LEU A 258 -6.38 13.92 -6.41
N TRP A 259 -5.86 13.49 -5.25
CA TRP A 259 -5.56 12.09 -5.02
C TRP A 259 -6.81 11.21 -5.01
N ASN A 260 -7.90 11.65 -4.36
CA ASN A 260 -9.16 10.90 -4.38
C ASN A 260 -9.76 10.81 -5.78
N ILE A 261 -9.64 11.87 -6.61
CA ILE A 261 -10.04 11.81 -8.01
C ILE A 261 -9.26 10.72 -8.76
N VAL A 262 -7.93 10.67 -8.58
CA VAL A 262 -7.10 9.62 -9.20
C VAL A 262 -7.55 8.23 -8.76
N VAL A 263 -7.79 8.01 -7.46
CA VAL A 263 -8.27 6.72 -6.93
C VAL A 263 -9.62 6.34 -7.51
N VAL A 264 -10.59 7.27 -7.55
CA VAL A 264 -11.93 6.99 -8.09
C VAL A 264 -11.86 6.67 -9.58
N VAL A 265 -11.17 7.49 -10.38
CA VAL A 265 -11.08 7.32 -11.84
C VAL A 265 -10.41 6.01 -12.24
N THR A 266 -9.42 5.56 -11.47
CA THR A 266 -8.67 4.32 -11.76
C THR A 266 -9.32 3.06 -11.16
N SER A 267 -10.17 3.21 -10.15
CA SER A 267 -10.81 2.08 -9.45
C SER A 267 -11.67 1.13 -10.30
N PRO A 268 -12.22 1.49 -11.48
CA PRO A 268 -12.85 0.51 -12.38
C PRO A 268 -11.92 -0.64 -12.80
N LEU A 269 -10.62 -0.38 -12.97
CA LEU A 269 -9.62 -1.42 -13.26
C LEU A 269 -9.50 -2.46 -12.12
N PHE A 270 -9.81 -2.05 -10.89
CA PHE A 270 -9.66 -2.90 -9.72
C PHE A 270 -10.96 -3.64 -9.36
N PHE A 271 -12.08 -2.93 -9.28
CA PHE A 271 -13.35 -3.48 -8.77
C PHE A 271 -14.36 -3.88 -9.84
N ASN A 272 -14.38 -3.20 -10.98
CA ASN A 272 -15.53 -3.26 -11.89
C ASN A 272 -15.26 -4.14 -13.10
N LEU A 273 -14.23 -3.82 -13.89
CA LEU A 273 -13.89 -4.59 -15.10
C LEU A 273 -13.68 -6.08 -14.80
N PRO A 274 -12.97 -6.48 -13.73
CA PRO A 274 -12.81 -7.90 -13.44
C PRO A 274 -14.14 -8.61 -13.17
N VAL A 275 -15.07 -7.93 -12.46
CA VAL A 275 -16.40 -8.47 -12.13
C VAL A 275 -17.30 -8.51 -13.36
N GLN A 276 -17.34 -7.46 -14.17
CA GLN A 276 -18.08 -7.42 -15.44
C GLN A 276 -17.65 -8.53 -16.39
N ARG A 277 -16.34 -8.75 -16.53
CA ARG A 277 -15.81 -9.82 -17.39
C ARG A 277 -16.17 -11.20 -16.84
N ALA A 278 -16.18 -11.36 -15.51
CA ALA A 278 -16.62 -12.60 -14.90
C ALA A 278 -18.12 -12.87 -15.10
N GLY A 279 -18.95 -11.83 -15.03
CA GLY A 279 -20.39 -11.91 -15.34
C GLY A 279 -20.68 -12.17 -16.82
N ALA A 280 -19.93 -11.57 -17.74
CA ALA A 280 -20.10 -11.80 -19.17
C ALA A 280 -19.90 -13.27 -19.56
N LEU A 281 -18.99 -13.98 -18.87
CA LEU A 281 -18.82 -15.43 -19.05
C LEU A 281 -20.00 -16.25 -18.52
N HIS A 282 -20.71 -15.78 -17.48
CA HIS A 282 -21.92 -16.43 -16.96
C HIS A 282 -23.03 -16.49 -18.03
N HIS A 283 -23.24 -15.39 -18.77
CA HIS A 283 -24.24 -15.33 -19.84
C HIS A 283 -23.84 -16.10 -21.11
N LEU A 284 -22.56 -16.43 -21.28
CA LEU A 284 -22.06 -17.22 -22.42
C LEU A 284 -22.08 -18.73 -22.15
N VAL A 285 -21.92 -19.15 -20.89
CA VAL A 285 -21.90 -20.58 -20.49
C VAL A 285 -23.29 -21.10 -20.13
N LEU A 286 -24.20 -20.23 -19.67
CA LEU A 286 -25.60 -20.55 -19.47
C LEU A 286 -26.45 -19.61 -20.35
N PRO A 287 -27.24 -20.13 -21.32
CA PRO A 287 -28.31 -19.31 -21.88
C PRO A 287 -29.24 -18.88 -20.73
N PRO A 288 -29.96 -17.74 -20.84
CA PRO A 288 -30.77 -17.19 -19.76
C PRO A 288 -31.90 -18.15 -19.40
N ALA A 289 -31.63 -19.11 -18.53
CA ALA A 289 -32.61 -19.97 -17.93
C ALA A 289 -33.18 -19.23 -16.71
N CYS A 290 -34.38 -18.69 -16.91
CA CYS A 290 -35.33 -18.26 -15.89
C CYS A 290 -34.86 -17.11 -14.98
N SER A 291 -35.24 -15.89 -15.38
CA SER A 291 -35.50 -14.84 -14.39
C SER A 291 -36.57 -15.32 -13.42
N TRP A 292 -36.47 -14.91 -12.16
CA TRP A 292 -37.36 -15.25 -11.04
C TRP A 292 -38.79 -14.67 -11.16
N SER A 293 -39.29 -14.47 -12.38
CA SER A 293 -40.64 -13.99 -12.65
C SER A 293 -41.14 -14.51 -13.99
N GLY A 294 -41.80 -15.66 -14.00
CA GLY A 294 -42.71 -16.02 -15.08
C GLY A 294 -42.58 -17.44 -15.60
N ILE A 295 -43.43 -18.33 -15.07
CA ILE A 295 -44.26 -19.26 -15.84
C ILE A 295 -43.48 -20.07 -16.91
N CYS A 296 -42.94 -21.22 -16.50
CA CYS A 296 -42.84 -22.35 -17.40
C CYS A 296 -44.27 -22.86 -17.65
N LYS A 297 -44.88 -22.49 -18.77
CA LYS A 297 -45.96 -23.32 -19.34
C LYS A 297 -45.29 -24.35 -20.23
N SER A 298 -45.59 -25.61 -19.90
CA SER A 298 -45.26 -26.85 -20.62
C SER A 298 -45.53 -26.77 -22.11
#